data_AF-A0A353J896-F1
#
_entry.id   AF-A0A353J896-F1
#
_cell.length_a   1.000
_cell.length_b   1.000
_cell.length_c   1.000
_cell.angle_alpha   90.00
_cell.angle_beta   90.00
_cell.angle_gamma   90.00
#
_symmetry.space_group_name_H-M   'P 1'
#
loop_
_entity.id
_entity.type
_entity.pdbx_description
1 polymer ?
#
loop_
_entity_poly.entity_id
_entity_poly.type
_entity_poly.pdbx_seq_one_letter_code
_entity_poly.pdbx_strand_id
1 'polypeptide(L)' 'MQNKLSPGKLLDENGNLNEAGYATSLIKEYKRSDIKAHKSR' A
#
# COMPACT_ATOMS: atom_id res chain seq x y z
N MET A 1 16.21 -0.29 10.76
CA MET A 1 15.15 0.23 11.64
C MET A 1 13.81 0.02 10.95
N GLN A 2 12.76 -0.37 11.68
CA GLN A 2 11.43 -0.55 11.10
C GLN A 2 10.60 0.72 11.33
N ASN A 3 10.08 1.31 10.25
CA ASN A 3 9.28 2.52 10.32
C ASN A 3 7.82 2.18 10.63
N LYS A 4 7.21 2.92 11.57
CA LYS A 4 5.78 2.83 11.85
C LYS A 4 5.04 3.61 10.76
N LEU A 5 4.18 2.92 10.03
CA LEU A 5 3.46 3.51 8.89
C LEU A 5 2.47 4.58 9.36
N SER A 6 2.22 5.56 8.50
CA SER A 6 1.19 6.59 8.66
C SER A 6 -0.07 6.28 7.84
N PRO A 7 -1.26 6.77 8.24
CA PRO A 7 -2.49 6.61 7.46
C PRO A 7 -2.36 7.20 6.05
N GLY A 8 -2.89 6.51 5.04
CA GLY A 8 -2.84 6.98 3.65
C GLY A 8 -3.02 5.86 2.62
N LYS A 9 -2.77 6.15 1.34
CA LYS A 9 -2.88 5.13 0.28
C LYS A 9 -1.76 4.09 0.41
N LEU A 10 -2.11 2.81 0.23
CA LEU A 10 -1.12 1.72 0.20
C LEU A 10 -0.21 1.82 -1.02
N LEU A 11 -0.81 2.09 -2.18
CA LEU A 11 -0.12 2.16 -3.46
C LEU A 11 -0.02 3.61 -3.93
N ASP A 12 1.09 3.92 -4.61
CA ASP A 12 1.27 5.17 -5.33
C ASP A 12 0.54 5.15 -6.69
N GLU A 13 0.63 6.25 -7.43
CA GLU A 13 0.03 6.37 -8.78
C GLU A 13 0.62 5.39 -9.80
N ASN A 14 1.77 4.79 -9.49
CA ASN A 14 2.44 3.79 -10.29
C ASN A 14 2.07 2.35 -9.91
N GLY A 15 1.27 2.17 -8.85
CA GLY A 15 0.90 0.86 -8.33
C GLY A 15 2.01 0.20 -7.50
N ASN A 16 3.01 0.98 -7.07
CA ASN A 16 4.07 0.52 -6.18
C ASN A 16 3.72 0.82 -4.72
N LEU A 17 4.36 0.11 -3.79
CA LEU A 17 4.19 0.37 -2.36
C LEU A 17 4.68 1.78 -2.02
N ASN A 18 3.80 2.60 -1.45
CA ASN A 18 4.10 4.00 -1.13
C ASN A 18 5.16 4.12 -0.01
N GLU A 19 5.08 3.26 1.02
CA GLU A 19 5.98 3.31 2.17
C GLU A 19 6.21 1.91 2.74
N ALA A 20 7.47 1.56 3.00
CA ALA A 20 7.84 0.30 3.64
C ALA A 20 7.90 0.47 5.17
N GLY A 21 7.21 -0.41 5.89
CA GLY A 21 7.13 -0.34 7.35
C GLY A 21 6.12 -1.34 7.92
N TYR A 22 5.72 -1.12 9.17
CA TYR A 22 4.69 -1.92 9.83
C TYR A 22 3.63 -1.03 10.48
N ALA A 23 2.44 -1.59 10.62
CA ALA A 23 1.35 -0.99 11.37
C ALA A 23 0.71 -2.05 12.27
N THR A 24 0.27 -1.64 13.45
CA THR A 24 -0.49 -2.49 14.38
C THR A 24 -2.00 -2.45 14.11
N SER A 25 -2.41 -1.68 13.11
CA SER A 25 -3.80 -1.44 12.74
C SER A 25 -3.90 -1.15 11.24
N LEU A 26 -5.08 -1.35 10.65
CA LEU A 26 -5.32 -1.18 9.22
C LEU A 26 -5.42 0.31 8.87
N ILE A 27 -4.28 0.95 8.64
CA ILE A 27 -4.18 2.40 8.39
C ILE A 27 -4.00 2.75 6.90
N LYS A 28 -3.56 1.79 6.07
CA LYS A 28 -3.37 2.01 4.63
C LYS A 28 -4.64 1.64 3.87
N GLU A 29 -5.14 2.56 3.05
CA GLU A 29 -6.25 2.30 2.14
C GLU A 29 -5.77 1.45 0.95
N TYR A 30 -6.31 0.25 0.85
CA TYR A 30 -6.14 -0.62 -0.31
C TYR A 30 -7.29 -0.42 -1.30
N LYS A 31 -6.97 -0.09 -2.54
CA LYS A 31 -7.93 -0.04 -3.65
C LYS A 31 -7.43 -0.92 -4.79
N ARG A 32 -8.25 -1.89 -5.22
CA ARG A 32 -7.87 -2.83 -6.28
C ARG A 32 -7.59 -2.15 -7.63
N SER A 33 -8.22 -0.99 -7.85
CA SER A 33 -8.00 -0.11 -9.01
C SER A 33 -6.56 0.39 -9.13
N ASP A 34 -5.85 0.50 -8.01
CA ASP A 34 -4.52 1.11 -7.96
C ASP A 34 -3.44 0.08 -8.31
N ILE A 35 -3.78 -1.22 -8.36
CA ILE A 35 -2.89 -2.27 -8.81
C ILE A 35 -2.87 -2.30 -10.34
N LYS A 36 -1.71 -1.94 -10.90
CA LYS A 36 -1.45 -2.01 -12.35
C LYS A 36 -1.12 -3.42 -12.86
N ALA A 37 -0.91 -4.39 -11.96
CA ALA A 37 -0.64 -5.77 -12.35
C ALA A 37 -1.87 -6.45 -12.96
N HIS A 38 -1.64 -7.28 -13.99
CA HIS A 38 -2.67 -8.12 -14.58
C HIS A 38 -3.28 -9.05 -13.51
N LYS A 39 -4.60 -9.26 -13.59
CA LYS A 39 -5.26 -10.29 -12.78
C LYS A 39 -4.63 -11.64 -13.14
N SER A 40 -4.02 -12.30 -12.16
CA SER A 40 -3.72 -13.72 -12.25
C SER A 40 -5.06 -14.48 -12.32
N ARG A 41 -5.16 -15.37 -13.31
CA ARG A 41 -6.37 -16.10 -13.70
C ARG A 41 -6.92 -16.96 -12.57
#